data_AF-A0A6B3GYL6-F1
#
_entry.id   AF-A0A6B3GYL6-F1
#
_cell.length_a   1.000
_cell.length_b   1.000
_cell.length_c   1.000
_cell.angle_alpha   90.00
_cell.angle_beta   90.00
_cell.angle_gamma   90.00
#
_symmetry.space_group_name_H-M   'P 1'
#
loop_
_entity.id
_entity.type
_entity.pdbx_description
1 polymer ?
#
loop_
_entity_poly.entity_id
_entity_poly.type
_entity_poly.pdbx_seq_one_letter_code
_entity_poly.pdbx_strand_id
1 'polypeptide(L)'
;DVVSIHAPELPQTRHLFDAGRLALMRDGATLVNTARGSLVDTDALVKELVSGRIDAVLDHTEPEVLPVDSPLYDLPNVLLTPHIAGS
;
A
#
# COMPACT_ATOMS: atom_id res chain seq x y z
N ASP A 1 2.11 14.06 6.84
CA ASP A 1 1.64 14.26 5.45
C ASP A 1 0.92 13.02 4.96
N VAL A 2 0.01 13.15 4.00
CA VAL A 2 -0.83 12.03 3.53
C VAL A 2 -0.89 12.03 2.00
N VAL A 3 -0.76 10.85 1.41
CA VAL A 3 -0.96 10.61 -0.02
C VAL A 3 -2.09 9.59 -0.19
N SER A 4 -3.13 9.92 -0.96
CA SER A 4 -4.26 9.03 -1.23
C SER A 4 -4.35 8.70 -2.72
N ILE A 5 -4.41 7.41 -3.05
CA ILE A 5 -4.44 6.93 -4.44
C ILE A 5 -5.89 6.77 -4.91
N HIS A 6 -6.22 7.42 -6.03
CA HIS A 6 -7.53 7.32 -6.70
C HIS A 6 -7.39 7.08 -8.22
N ALA A 7 -6.25 6.55 -8.65
CA ALA A 7 -6.02 6.20 -10.05
C ALA A 7 -6.76 4.91 -10.44
N PRO A 8 -7.20 4.75 -11.70
CA PRO A 8 -7.74 3.48 -12.19
C PRO A 8 -6.62 2.45 -12.41
N GLU A 9 -6.95 1.16 -12.36
CA GLU A 9 -6.04 0.09 -12.79
C GLU A 9 -6.00 0.01 -14.32
N LEU A 10 -4.86 0.39 -14.88
CA LEU A 10 -4.54 0.36 -16.29
C LEU A 10 -3.10 -0.17 -16.44
N PRO A 11 -2.71 -0.71 -17.61
CA PRO A 11 -1.32 -1.12 -17.84
C PRO A 11 -0.29 -0.02 -17.52
N GLN A 12 -0.64 1.25 -17.75
CA GLN A 12 0.23 2.41 -17.52
C GLN A 12 0.29 2.86 -16.04
N THR A 13 -0.67 2.44 -15.22
CA THR A 13 -0.73 2.77 -13.78
C THR A 13 -0.36 1.60 -12.89
N ARG A 14 0.01 0.45 -13.48
CA ARG A 14 0.55 -0.68 -12.73
C ARG A 14 1.84 -0.26 -12.04
N HIS A 15 1.91 -0.51 -10.73
CA HIS A 15 3.00 -0.09 -9.84
C HIS A 15 3.28 1.41 -9.97
N LEU A 16 2.22 2.21 -10.12
CA LEU A 16 2.29 3.67 -10.07
C LEU A 16 3.02 4.15 -8.81
N PHE A 17 2.94 3.43 -7.70
CA PHE A 17 3.78 3.59 -6.52
C PHE A 17 4.77 2.44 -6.41
N ASP A 18 5.88 2.59 -7.12
CA ASP A 18 7.07 1.74 -7.03
C ASP A 18 8.00 2.18 -5.88
N ALA A 19 9.10 1.45 -5.66
CA ALA A 19 10.10 1.78 -4.65
C ALA A 19 10.67 3.21 -4.79
N GLY A 20 10.84 3.70 -6.02
CA GLY A 20 11.36 5.04 -6.27
C GLY A 20 10.41 6.13 -5.77
N ARG A 21 9.12 5.99 -6.06
CA ARG A 21 8.10 6.95 -5.60
C ARG A 21 7.80 6.84 -4.11
N LEU A 22 7.82 5.64 -3.55
CA LEU A 22 7.71 5.42 -2.11
C LEU A 22 8.88 6.07 -1.35
N ALA A 23 10.10 6.03 -1.90
CA ALA A 23 11.28 6.69 -1.33
C ALA A 23 11.21 8.22 -1.35
N LEU A 24 10.36 8.82 -2.21
CA LEU A 24 10.13 10.27 -2.23
C LEU A 24 9.14 10.74 -1.15
N MET A 25 8.41 9.81 -0.52
CA MET A 25 7.52 10.15 0.59
C MET A 25 8.36 10.59 1.80
N ARG A 26 7.89 11.62 2.49
CA ARG A 26 8.49 12.07 3.75
C ARG A 26 8.36 10.98 4.81
N ASP A 27 9.39 10.84 5.66
CA ASP A 27 9.34 10.03 6.87
C ASP A 27 8.14 10.43 7.76
N GLY A 28 7.41 9.44 8.26
CA GLY A 28 6.16 9.60 9.00
C GLY A 28 4.95 9.98 8.13
N ALA A 29 5.03 9.88 6.80
CA ALA A 29 3.87 10.07 5.93
C ALA A 29 2.99 8.81 5.89
N THR A 30 1.71 9.00 5.60
CA THR A 30 0.74 7.91 5.43
C THR A 30 0.38 7.74 3.96
N LEU A 31 0.44 6.51 3.45
CA LEU A 31 -0.13 6.13 2.16
C LEU A 31 -1.52 5.54 2.36
N VAL A 32 -2.52 6.06 1.68
CA VAL A 32 -3.88 5.49 1.64
C VAL A 32 -4.12 4.94 0.24
N ASN A 33 -4.41 3.64 0.14
CA ASN A 33 -4.82 3.02 -1.10
C ASN A 33 -6.13 2.25 -0.89
N THR A 34 -7.22 2.85 -1.34
CA THR A 34 -8.54 2.20 -1.46
C THR A 34 -8.99 2.04 -2.92
N ALA A 35 -8.03 2.09 -3.86
CA ALA A 35 -8.32 2.04 -5.28
C ALA A 35 -8.13 0.61 -5.80
N ARG A 36 -6.89 0.19 -6.05
CA ARG A 36 -6.54 -1.16 -6.52
C ARG A 36 -5.16 -1.54 -6.00
N GLY A 37 -4.97 -2.80 -5.63
CA GLY A 37 -3.70 -3.31 -5.10
C GLY A 37 -2.54 -3.17 -6.09
N SER A 38 -2.81 -3.41 -7.38
CA SER A 38 -1.82 -3.34 -8.48
C SER A 38 -1.20 -1.96 -8.72
N LEU A 39 -1.76 -0.89 -8.13
CA LEU A 39 -1.22 0.47 -8.24
C LEU A 39 0.04 0.65 -7.39
N VAL A 40 0.27 -0.23 -6.42
CA VAL A 40 1.41 -0.18 -5.52
C VAL A 40 2.23 -1.45 -5.67
N ASP A 41 3.55 -1.30 -5.81
CA ASP A 41 4.45 -2.45 -5.67
C ASP A 41 4.42 -2.90 -4.19
N THR A 42 3.75 -4.02 -3.93
CA THR A 42 3.51 -4.51 -2.57
C THR A 42 4.82 -4.87 -1.86
N ASP A 43 5.80 -5.44 -2.56
CA ASP A 43 7.09 -5.79 -1.96
C ASP A 43 7.89 -4.54 -1.59
N ALA A 44 7.84 -3.51 -2.43
CA ALA A 44 8.44 -2.22 -2.12
C ALA A 44 7.75 -1.56 -0.92
N LEU A 45 6.41 -1.53 -0.90
CA LEU A 45 5.63 -0.97 0.19
C LEU A 45 5.93 -1.68 1.53
N VAL A 46 5.97 -3.01 1.53
CA VAL A 46 6.28 -3.81 2.72
C VAL A 46 7.64 -3.43 3.32
N LYS A 47 8.67 -3.18 2.50
CA LYS A 47 9.99 -2.76 3.00
C LYS A 47 9.91 -1.43 3.76
N GLU A 48 9.13 -0.47 3.25
CA GLU A 48 8.99 0.83 3.90
C GLU A 48 8.19 0.73 5.19
N LEU A 49 7.16 -0.10 5.20
CA LEU A 49 6.33 -0.33 6.39
C LEU A 49 7.09 -1.10 7.47
N VAL A 50 7.84 -2.15 7.10
CA VAL A 50 8.70 -2.90 8.03
C VAL A 50 9.79 -2.00 8.63
N SER A 51 10.33 -1.05 7.84
CA SER A 51 11.29 -0.08 8.36
C SER A 51 10.68 0.91 9.37
N GLY A 52 9.34 1.03 9.41
CA GLY A 52 8.62 2.01 10.21
C GLY A 52 8.74 3.45 9.68
N ARG A 53 9.24 3.64 8.44
CA ARG A 53 9.42 4.99 7.88
C ARG A 53 8.10 5.63 7.48
N ILE A 54 7.12 4.86 7.02
CA ILE A 54 5.80 5.35 6.61
C ILE A 54 4.70 4.49 7.23
N ASP A 55 3.47 5.01 7.21
CA ASP A 55 2.26 4.29 7.61
C ASP A 55 1.42 3.96 6.38
N ALA A 56 0.52 2.97 6.48
CA ALA A 56 -0.43 2.65 5.41
C ALA A 56 -1.85 2.35 5.88
N VAL A 57 -2.83 2.76 5.07
CA VAL A 57 -4.23 2.33 5.15
C VAL A 57 -4.60 1.66 3.82
N LEU A 58 -4.95 0.38 3.87
CA LEU A 58 -5.13 -0.47 2.70
C LEU A 58 -6.45 -1.23 2.77
N ASP A 59 -7.17 -1.30 1.65
CA ASP A 59 -8.31 -2.22 1.46
C ASP A 59 -8.09 -3.25 0.35
N HIS A 60 -7.05 -3.07 -0.46
CA HIS A 60 -6.58 -3.98 -1.49
C HIS A 60 -5.07 -4.17 -1.39
N THR A 61 -4.61 -5.36 -1.80
CA THR A 61 -3.20 -5.70 -1.93
C THR A 61 -2.94 -6.50 -3.21
N GLU A 62 -1.68 -6.68 -3.60
CA GLU A 62 -1.30 -7.59 -4.68
C GLU A 62 -0.33 -8.65 -4.12
N PRO A 63 -0.73 -9.93 -4.00
CA PRO A 63 -2.03 -10.51 -4.34
C PRO A 63 -3.19 -10.03 -3.44
N GLU A 64 -4.43 -10.15 -3.94
CA GLU A 64 -5.65 -9.74 -3.21
C GLU A 64 -5.80 -10.47 -1.87
N VAL A 65 -5.46 -11.77 -1.86
CA VAL A 65 -5.31 -12.55 -0.64
C VAL A 65 -3.83 -12.68 -0.36
N LEU A 66 -3.35 -12.00 0.68
CA LEU A 66 -1.96 -12.07 1.08
C LEU A 66 -1.59 -13.48 1.57
N PRO A 67 -0.32 -13.88 1.44
CA PRO A 67 0.23 -15.03 2.15
C PRO A 67 -0.06 -14.94 3.65
N VAL A 68 -0.31 -16.07 4.31
CA VAL A 68 -0.67 -16.14 5.74
C VAL A 68 0.41 -15.55 6.66
N ASP A 69 1.65 -15.54 6.20
CA ASP A 69 2.82 -15.01 6.87
C ASP A 69 3.17 -13.58 6.44
N SER A 70 2.27 -12.89 5.72
CA SER A 70 2.49 -11.51 5.31
C SER A 70 2.62 -10.58 6.53
N PRO A 71 3.69 -9.77 6.61
CA PRO A 71 3.89 -8.86 7.73
C PRO A 71 2.81 -7.77 7.82
N LEU A 72 2.10 -7.49 6.71
CA LEU A 72 1.03 -6.48 6.69
C LEU A 72 -0.12 -6.80 7.65
N TYR A 73 -0.24 -8.05 8.11
CA TYR A 73 -1.23 -8.43 9.12
C TYR A 73 -0.88 -7.99 10.54
N ASP A 74 0.42 -7.85 10.86
CA ASP A 74 0.90 -7.66 12.23
C ASP A 74 1.55 -6.29 12.47
N LEU A 75 1.89 -5.56 11.40
CA LEU A 75 2.59 -4.29 11.49
C LEU A 75 1.71 -3.21 12.18
N PRO A 76 2.20 -2.54 13.23
CA PRO A 76 1.41 -1.58 14.00
C PRO A 76 1.10 -0.28 13.25
N ASN A 77 1.84 0.00 12.18
CA ASN A 77 1.69 1.14 11.28
C ASN A 77 0.86 0.81 10.02
N VAL A 78 0.15 -0.32 10.02
CA VAL A 78 -0.70 -0.75 8.91
C VAL A 78 -2.14 -0.92 9.41
N LEU A 79 -3.06 -0.18 8.81
CA LEU A 79 -4.49 -0.47 8.91
C LEU A 79 -4.92 -1.20 7.64
N LEU A 80 -4.98 -2.53 7.72
CA LEU A 80 -5.46 -3.39 6.65
C LEU A 80 -6.93 -3.78 6.91
N THR A 81 -7.78 -3.56 5.93
CA THR A 81 -9.17 -4.02 5.95
C THR A 81 -9.41 -5.01 4.80
N PRO A 82 -10.36 -5.94 4.92
CA PRO A 82 -10.82 -6.69 3.74
C PRO A 82 -11.37 -5.71 2.71
N HIS A 83 -11.42 -6.11 1.43
CA HIS A 83 -11.96 -5.29 0.35
C HIS A 83 -13.48 -5.09 0.50
N ILE A 84 -13.87 -4.12 1.33
CA ILE A 84 -15.26 -3.80 1.68
C ILE A 84 -15.62 -2.34 1.44
N ALA A 85 -14.68 -1.48 1.04
CA ALA A 85 -14.93 -0.04 0.91
C ALA A 85 -15.91 0.32 -0.23
N GLY A 86 -16.04 -0.55 -1.23
CA GLY A 86 -17.01 -0.41 -2.33
C GLY A 86 -18.20 -1.37 -2.26
N SER A 87 -18.38 -2.07 -1.13
CA SER A 87 -19.43 -3.09 -0.93
C SER A 87 -20.65 -2.54 -0.19
#